data_AF-A0A1D2U0S2-F1
#
_entry.id   AF-A0A1D2U0S2-F1
#
_cell.length_a   1.000
_cell.length_b   1.000
_cell.length_c   1.000
_cell.angle_alpha   90.00
_cell.angle_beta   90.00
_cell.angle_gamma   90.00
#
_symmetry.space_group_name_H-M   'P 1'
#
loop_
_entity.id
_entity.type
_entity.pdbx_description
1 polymer ?
#
loop_
_entity_poly.entity_id
_entity_poly.type
_entity_poly.pdbx_seq_one_letter_code
_entity_poly.pdbx_strand_id
1 'polypeptide(L)'
;MDISFGLAKAPAIAKEKTVTRRDWSDKYAARFAPGTVHRAWNVAPFAGGKVIGQIEIVSIKREPLKCLIENPDYAEDELYKEGGLWTLPEFLKIFEELRFGDPFRIEFKWL
;
A
#
# COMPACT_ATOMS: atom_id res chain seq x y z
N MET A 1 -1.18 2.80 15.73
CA MET A 1 -2.08 2.47 14.62
C MET A 1 -1.20 2.04 13.48
N ASP A 2 -1.52 0.90 12.89
CA ASP A 2 -0.49 0.06 12.32
C ASP A 2 -0.88 -0.32 10.89
N ILE A 3 0.11 -0.42 10.00
CA ILE A 3 -0.08 -0.84 8.61
C ILE A 3 0.56 -2.21 8.43
N SER A 4 -0.22 -3.19 7.98
CA SER A 4 0.29 -4.50 7.62
C SER A 4 0.46 -4.66 6.10
N PHE A 5 1.50 -5.36 5.68
CA PHE A 5 1.87 -5.58 4.27
C PHE A 5 1.77 -7.05 3.85
N GLY A 6 0.62 -7.68 4.09
CA GLY A 6 0.45 -9.14 3.88
C GLY A 6 0.63 -9.61 2.43
N LEU A 7 0.12 -8.87 1.45
CA LEU A 7 0.22 -9.22 0.02
C LEU A 7 1.64 -9.03 -0.53
N ALA A 8 2.30 -7.93 -0.14
CA ALA A 8 3.65 -7.58 -0.59
C ALA A 8 4.67 -7.72 0.55
N LYS A 9 4.66 -8.88 1.22
CA LYS A 9 5.44 -9.10 2.45
C LYS A 9 6.95 -9.04 2.22
N ALA A 10 7.46 -9.67 1.16
CA ALA A 10 8.88 -9.70 0.87
C ALA A 10 9.49 -8.30 0.65
N PRO A 11 8.96 -7.43 -0.25
CA PRO A 11 9.50 -6.09 -0.47
C PRO A 11 9.24 -5.16 0.73
N ALA A 12 8.21 -5.42 1.54
CA ALA A 12 8.02 -4.69 2.79
C ALA A 12 9.08 -5.05 3.83
N ILE A 13 9.45 -6.33 3.95
CA ILE A 13 10.56 -6.76 4.82
C ILE A 13 11.90 -6.18 4.32
N ALA A 14 12.10 -6.14 3.01
CA ALA A 14 13.28 -5.54 2.39
C ALA A 14 13.28 -4.00 2.44
N LYS A 15 12.20 -3.35 2.89
CA LYS A 15 11.99 -1.90 2.91
C LYS A 15 12.04 -1.23 1.53
N GLU A 16 11.75 -1.97 0.47
CA GLU A 16 11.72 -1.46 -0.92
C GLU A 16 10.35 -0.86 -1.27
N LYS A 17 9.29 -1.40 -0.66
CA LYS A 17 7.92 -0.93 -0.84
C LYS A 17 7.73 0.46 -0.21
N THR A 18 7.23 1.44 -0.96
CA THR A 18 6.97 2.82 -0.51
C THR A 18 5.53 3.28 -0.75
N VAL A 19 4.75 2.51 -1.52
CA VAL A 19 3.32 2.75 -1.72
C VAL A 19 2.50 1.53 -1.34
N THR A 20 1.31 1.77 -0.81
CA THR A 20 0.30 0.73 -0.65
C THR A 20 -1.12 1.23 -0.82
N ARG A 21 -1.98 0.40 -1.43
CA ARG A 21 -3.42 0.67 -1.59
C ARG A 21 -4.26 -0.03 -0.54
N ARG A 22 -5.25 0.67 0.04
CA ARG A 22 -6.12 0.15 1.10
C ARG A 22 -7.58 0.53 0.86
N ASP A 23 -8.45 -0.47 0.87
CA ASP A 23 -9.89 -0.26 0.93
C ASP A 23 -10.32 -0.02 2.38
N TRP A 24 -10.18 1.23 2.82
CA TRP A 24 -10.55 1.67 4.15
C TRP A 24 -11.75 2.61 4.09
N SER A 25 -12.53 2.64 5.18
CA SER A 25 -13.48 3.73 5.40
C SER A 25 -12.75 5.05 5.60
N ASP A 26 -13.38 6.17 5.23
CA ASP A 26 -12.81 7.51 5.44
C ASP A 26 -12.47 7.74 6.91
N LYS A 27 -13.31 7.27 7.83
CA LYS A 27 -13.10 7.36 9.28
C LYS A 27 -11.81 6.66 9.73
N TYR A 28 -11.47 5.54 9.11
CA TYR A 28 -10.23 4.82 9.43
C TYR A 28 -9.02 5.49 8.78
N ALA A 29 -9.15 5.91 7.51
CA ALA A 29 -8.11 6.61 6.77
C ALA A 29 -7.72 7.96 7.40
N ALA A 30 -8.67 8.68 8.00
CA ALA A 30 -8.44 9.96 8.69
C ALA A 30 -7.45 9.87 9.86
N ARG A 31 -7.07 8.67 10.30
CA ARG A 31 -6.08 8.43 11.35
C ARG A 31 -4.65 8.41 10.83
N PHE A 32 -4.46 8.48 9.52
CA PHE A 32 -3.18 8.52 8.84
C PHE A 32 -3.07 9.88 8.15
N ALA A 33 -2.15 10.72 8.61
CA ALA A 33 -1.94 12.05 8.05
C ALA A 33 -0.47 12.21 7.65
N PRO A 34 -0.14 13.02 6.64
CA PRO A 34 1.25 13.30 6.31
C PRO A 34 2.07 13.71 7.56
N GLY A 35 3.24 13.11 7.72
CA GLY A 35 4.15 13.30 8.86
C GLY A 35 3.89 12.39 10.06
N THR A 36 2.79 11.61 10.10
CA THR A 36 2.56 10.67 11.21
C THR A 36 3.36 9.38 11.04
N VAL A 37 3.89 8.87 12.17
CA VAL A 37 4.70 7.64 12.21
C VAL A 37 3.87 6.45 12.68
N HIS A 38 3.96 5.36 11.94
CA HIS A 38 3.18 4.14 12.18
C HIS A 38 4.07 2.90 12.20
N ARG A 39 3.65 1.87 12.93
CA ARG A 39 4.32 0.57 12.89
C ARG A 39 3.96 -0.17 11.61
N ALA A 40 4.97 -0.68 10.94
CA ALA A 40 4.84 -1.57 9.79
C ALA A 40 4.86 -3.02 10.26
N TRP A 41 3.91 -3.82 9.80
CA TRP A 41 3.80 -5.24 10.12
C TRP A 41 3.89 -6.09 8.85
N ASN A 42 4.49 -7.28 8.96
CA ASN A 42 4.60 -8.20 7.82
C ASN A 42 3.24 -8.79 7.38
N VAL A 43 2.32 -9.01 8.32
CA VAL A 43 0.92 -9.41 8.13
C VAL A 43 0.10 -8.78 9.24
N ALA A 44 -1.24 -8.90 9.18
CA ALA A 44 -2.10 -8.32 10.20
C ALA A 44 -1.75 -8.88 11.61
N PRO A 45 -1.78 -8.05 12.67
CA PRO A 45 -1.39 -8.49 14.02
C PRO A 45 -2.17 -9.71 14.52
N PHE A 46 -3.48 -9.76 14.26
CA PHE A 46 -4.33 -10.88 14.65
C PHE A 46 -4.03 -12.20 13.92
N ALA A 47 -3.29 -12.14 12.80
CA ALA A 47 -2.84 -13.30 12.04
C ALA A 47 -1.40 -13.73 12.42
N GLY A 48 -0.91 -13.34 13.60
CA GLY A 48 0.45 -13.64 14.07
C GLY A 48 1.53 -12.75 13.45
N GLY A 49 1.17 -11.54 13.04
CA GLY A 49 2.10 -10.58 12.46
C GLY A 49 3.24 -10.21 13.39
N LYS A 50 4.36 -9.79 12.79
CA LYS A 50 5.52 -9.20 13.47
C LYS A 50 5.75 -7.80 12.94
N VAL A 51 6.16 -6.90 13.83
CA VAL A 51 6.64 -5.56 13.46
C VAL A 51 7.93 -5.72 12.65
N ILE A 52 7.99 -5.06 11.50
CA ILE A 52 9.13 -5.07 10.57
C ILE A 52 9.81 -3.71 10.45
N GLY A 53 9.23 -2.66 11.06
CA GLY A 53 9.84 -1.34 11.09
C GLY A 53 8.82 -0.25 11.44
N GLN A 54 9.23 0.98 11.21
CA GLN A 54 8.36 2.15 11.26
C GLN A 54 8.35 2.84 9.90
N ILE A 55 7.23 3.49 9.61
CA ILE A 55 7.02 4.26 8.39
C ILE A 55 6.44 5.62 8.75
N GLU A 56 6.84 6.65 8.01
CA GLU A 56 6.23 7.98 8.06
C GLU A 56 5.34 8.16 6.83
N ILE A 57 4.09 8.58 7.03
CA ILE A 57 3.16 8.84 5.92
C ILE A 57 3.62 10.11 5.18
N VAL A 58 3.79 9.99 3.87
CA VAL A 58 4.12 11.10 2.98
C VAL A 58 2.86 11.68 2.36
N SER A 59 1.98 10.80 1.85
CA SER A 59 0.70 11.22 1.28
C SER A 59 -0.38 10.14 1.44
N ILE A 60 -1.64 10.58 1.50
CA ILE A 60 -2.80 9.71 1.46
C ILE A 60 -3.88 10.39 0.61
N LYS A 61 -4.39 9.68 -0.39
CA LYS A 61 -5.47 10.16 -1.26
C LYS A 61 -6.34 8.99 -1.72
N ARG A 62 -7.63 9.25 -1.95
CA ARG A 62 -8.47 8.35 -2.73
C ARG A 62 -7.99 8.39 -4.17
N GLU A 63 -7.75 7.23 -4.74
CA GLU A 63 -7.28 7.12 -6.12
C GLU A 63 -8.01 5.98 -6.83
N PRO A 64 -8.80 6.29 -7.86
CA PRO A 64 -9.46 5.29 -8.68
C PRO A 64 -8.44 4.38 -9.36
N LEU A 65 -8.69 3.07 -9.33
CA LEU A 65 -7.81 2.09 -10.00
C LEU A 65 -7.73 2.28 -11.51
N LYS A 66 -8.76 2.87 -12.13
CA LYS A 66 -8.74 3.21 -13.56
C LYS A 66 -7.53 4.07 -13.95
N CYS A 67 -6.96 4.85 -13.04
CA CYS A 67 -5.75 5.63 -13.31
C CYS A 67 -4.54 4.74 -13.64
N LEU A 68 -4.47 3.51 -13.11
CA LEU A 68 -3.44 2.53 -13.46
C LEU A 68 -3.68 1.89 -14.84
N ILE A 69 -4.93 1.86 -15.32
CA ILE A 69 -5.29 1.29 -16.62
C ILE A 69 -5.10 2.33 -17.73
N GLU A 70 -5.50 3.57 -17.46
CA GLU A 70 -5.48 4.68 -18.41
C GLU A 70 -4.08 5.24 -18.64
N ASN A 71 -3.13 5.01 -17.73
CA ASN A 71 -1.77 5.55 -17.80
C ASN A 71 -0.71 4.46 -17.49
N PRO A 72 -0.13 3.82 -18.53
CA PRO A 72 0.87 2.78 -18.38
C PRO A 72 2.14 3.22 -17.64
N ASP A 73 2.69 4.40 -17.96
CA ASP A 73 3.91 4.92 -17.32
C ASP A 73 3.70 5.12 -15.81
N TYR A 74 2.54 5.65 -15.44
CA TYR A 74 2.14 5.79 -14.04
C TYR A 74 2.02 4.42 -13.35
N ALA A 75 1.44 3.45 -14.05
CA ALA A 75 1.22 2.13 -13.50
C ALA A 75 2.52 1.34 -13.27
N GLU A 76 3.51 1.50 -14.13
CA GLU A 76 4.85 0.94 -13.95
C GLU A 76 5.56 1.53 -12.73
N ASP A 77 5.53 2.86 -12.57
CA ASP A 77 6.09 3.54 -11.40
C ASP A 77 5.40 3.09 -10.10
N GLU A 78 4.07 2.96 -10.12
CA GLU A 78 3.31 2.48 -8.96
C GLU A 78 3.59 1.02 -8.62
N LEU A 79 3.76 0.16 -9.63
CA LEU A 79 4.16 -1.23 -9.43
C LEU A 79 5.54 -1.31 -8.78
N TYR A 80 6.49 -0.50 -9.25
CA TYR A 80 7.82 -0.39 -8.65
C TYR A 80 7.73 0.06 -7.18
N LYS A 81 6.97 1.12 -6.90
CA LYS A 81 6.73 1.62 -5.53
C LYS A 81 5.98 0.63 -4.64
N GLU A 82 5.14 -0.23 -5.18
CA GLU A 82 4.50 -1.30 -4.42
C GLU A 82 5.44 -2.49 -4.15
N GLY A 83 6.67 -2.45 -4.66
CA GLY A 83 7.74 -3.41 -4.41
C GLY A 83 8.01 -4.39 -5.55
N GLY A 84 7.41 -4.18 -6.74
CA GLY A 84 7.78 -4.89 -7.97
C GLY A 84 7.57 -6.40 -7.98
N LEU A 85 6.72 -6.93 -7.08
CA LEU A 85 6.50 -8.38 -6.95
C LEU A 85 5.71 -9.01 -8.11
N TRP A 86 4.94 -8.20 -8.80
CA TRP A 86 3.99 -8.64 -9.82
C TRP A 86 4.35 -8.01 -11.16
N THR A 87 3.86 -8.58 -12.25
CA THR A 87 3.71 -7.86 -13.51
C THR A 87 2.53 -6.88 -13.39
N LEU A 88 2.46 -5.87 -14.26
CA LEU A 88 1.35 -4.92 -14.27
C LEU A 88 -0.04 -5.61 -14.43
N PRO A 89 -0.23 -6.58 -15.34
CA PRO A 89 -1.50 -7.31 -15.44
C PRO A 89 -1.87 -8.07 -14.17
N GLU A 90 -0.90 -8.72 -13.52
CA GLU A 90 -1.14 -9.43 -12.24
C GLU A 90 -1.50 -8.46 -11.12
N PHE A 91 -0.83 -7.31 -11.07
CA PHE A 91 -1.09 -6.26 -10.10
C PHE A 91 -2.51 -5.70 -10.24
N LEU A 92 -2.95 -5.43 -11.47
CA LEU A 92 -4.32 -4.98 -11.74
C LEU A 92 -5.36 -6.05 -11.35
N LYS A 93 -5.09 -7.31 -11.68
CA LYS A 93 -5.97 -8.43 -11.37
C LYS A 93 -6.20 -8.60 -9.86
N ILE A 94 -5.18 -8.38 -9.03
CA ILE A 94 -5.32 -8.40 -7.56
C ILE A 94 -6.39 -7.41 -7.10
N PHE A 95 -6.42 -6.20 -7.65
CA PHE A 95 -7.39 -5.20 -7.24
C PHE A 95 -8.80 -5.49 -7.75
N GLU A 96 -8.92 -6.08 -8.95
CA GLU A 96 -10.21 -6.58 -9.46
C GLU A 96 -10.77 -7.68 -8.55
N GLU A 97 -9.95 -8.66 -8.17
CA GLU A 97 -10.34 -9.75 -7.28
C GLU A 97 -10.72 -9.27 -5.88
N LEU A 98 -9.98 -8.27 -5.37
CA LEU A 98 -10.28 -7.63 -4.08
C LEU A 98 -11.49 -6.68 -4.15
N ARG A 99 -12.06 -6.45 -5.34
CA ARG A 99 -13.21 -5.57 -5.60
C ARG A 99 -13.02 -4.16 -5.05
N PHE A 100 -11.80 -3.64 -5.14
CA PHE A 100 -11.51 -2.28 -4.71
C PHE A 100 -12.16 -1.29 -5.68
N GLY A 101 -12.90 -0.31 -5.14
CA GLY A 101 -13.42 0.80 -5.93
C GLY A 101 -12.36 1.90 -6.05
N ASP A 102 -12.44 2.87 -5.15
CA ASP A 102 -11.48 3.98 -5.03
C ASP A 102 -10.65 3.83 -3.75
N PRO A 103 -9.66 2.91 -3.71
CA PRO A 103 -8.85 2.68 -2.53
C PRO A 103 -8.06 3.94 -2.15
N PHE A 104 -7.64 3.99 -0.89
CA PHE A 104 -6.65 4.95 -0.46
C PHE A 104 -5.27 4.51 -0.97
N ARG A 105 -4.65 5.32 -1.84
CA ARG A 105 -3.22 5.24 -2.13
C ARG A 105 -2.47 5.93 -0.99
N ILE A 106 -1.63 5.17 -0.30
CA ILE A 106 -0.82 5.63 0.83
C ILE A 106 0.64 5.55 0.42
N GLU A 107 1.30 6.69 0.38
CA GLU A 107 2.74 6.80 0.17
C GLU A 107 3.44 7.04 1.49
N PHE A 108 4.57 6.38 1.68
CA PHE A 108 5.32 6.43 2.93
C PHE A 108 6.82 6.26 2.67
N LYS A 109 7.62 6.68 3.66
CA LYS A 109 9.05 6.39 3.72
C LYS A 109 9.37 5.54 4.95
N TRP A 110 10.35 4.67 4.82
CA TRP A 110 10.86 3.88 5.94
C TRP A 110 11.73 4.72 6.86
N LEU A 111 11.67 4.40 8.16
CA LEU A 111 12.58 4.90 9.18
C LEU A 111 13.63 3.84 9.56
#